data_AF-A0A2H0FSJ8-F1
#
_entry.id   AF-A0A2H0FSJ8-F1
#
_cell.length_a   1.000
_cell.length_b   1.000
_cell.length_c   1.000
_cell.angle_alpha   90.00
_cell.angle_beta   90.00
_cell.angle_gamma   90.00
#
_symmetry.space_group_name_H-M   'P 1'
#
loop_
_entity.id
_entity.type
_entity.pdbx_description
1 polymer ?
#
loop_
_entity_poly.entity_id
_entity_poly.type
_entity_poly.pdbx_seq_one_letter_code
_entity_poly.pdbx_strand_id
1 'polypeptide(L)'
;IIEELLVLYKSQTETMKVDLRISYSEKHNNIEIIFETYGKELNIIENAEPDDIGVMIIKNKTEKIEFERKEDKNMLTLYLKMNK
;
A
#
# COMPACT_ATOMS: atom_id res chain seq x y z
N ILE A 1 8.79 0.98 3.51
CA ILE A 1 7.39 1.01 3.01
C ILE A 1 7.19 0.01 1.90
N ILE A 2 7.93 0.08 0.78
CA ILE A 2 7.79 -0.91 -0.29
C ILE A 2 8.02 -2.33 0.25
N GLU A 3 9.11 -2.55 0.98
CA GLU A 3 9.38 -3.82 1.65
C GLU A 3 8.22 -4.25 2.57
N GLU A 4 7.77 -3.37 3.46
CA GLU A 4 6.62 -3.63 4.34
C GLU A 4 5.36 -4.04 3.58
N LEU A 5 5.04 -3.36 2.47
CA LEU A 5 3.88 -3.70 1.63
C LEU A 5 4.02 -5.09 1.01
N LEU A 6 5.22 -5.44 0.53
CA LEU A 6 5.48 -6.76 -0.07
C LEU A 6 5.44 -7.88 0.99
N VAL A 7 6.01 -7.64 2.17
CA VAL A 7 5.99 -8.60 3.30
C VAL A 7 4.57 -8.80 3.80
N LEU A 8 3.81 -7.71 3.98
CA LEU A 8 2.43 -7.75 4.43
C LEU A 8 1.53 -8.46 3.41
N TYR A 9 1.70 -8.20 2.12
CA TYR A 9 0.93 -8.90 1.09
C TYR A 9 1.27 -10.40 1.07
N LYS A 10 2.56 -10.75 1.22
CA LYS A 10 3.02 -12.14 1.27
C LYS A 10 2.49 -12.90 2.50
N SER A 11 2.29 -12.24 3.64
CA SER A 11 1.71 -12.93 4.81
C SER A 11 0.22 -13.27 4.63
N GLN A 12 -0.46 -12.57 3.73
CA GLN A 12 -1.90 -12.71 3.48
C GLN A 12 -2.23 -13.51 2.21
N THR A 13 -1.24 -13.84 1.38
CA THR A 13 -1.45 -14.48 0.08
C THR A 13 -0.38 -15.52 -0.25
N GLU A 14 -0.77 -16.56 -1.00
CA GLU A 14 0.15 -17.61 -1.46
C GLU A 14 0.88 -17.22 -2.77
N THR A 15 0.42 -16.18 -3.47
CA THR A 15 0.94 -15.77 -4.77
C THR A 15 1.44 -14.34 -4.76
N MET A 16 2.64 -14.11 -5.30
CA MET A 16 3.22 -12.77 -5.41
C MET A 16 2.95 -12.17 -6.80
N LYS A 17 1.76 -11.59 -7.00
CA LYS A 17 1.40 -10.85 -8.23
C LYS A 17 1.00 -9.43 -7.87
N VAL A 18 1.94 -8.49 -8.05
CA VAL A 18 1.79 -7.10 -7.66
C VAL A 18 2.28 -6.20 -8.78
N ASP A 19 1.47 -5.23 -9.15
CA ASP A 19 1.89 -4.09 -9.96
C ASP A 19 2.17 -2.91 -9.03
N LEU A 20 3.40 -2.39 -9.08
CA LEU A 20 3.86 -1.33 -8.20
C LEU A 20 4.28 -0.10 -9.00
N ARG A 21 3.73 1.05 -8.67
CA ARG A 21 4.11 2.35 -9.23
C ARG A 21 4.51 3.30 -8.12
N ILE A 22 5.60 4.03 -8.35
CA ILE A 22 6.04 5.13 -7.49
C ILE A 22 6.12 6.39 -8.36
N SER A 23 5.43 7.44 -7.94
CA SER A 23 5.34 8.72 -8.60
C SER A 23 5.77 9.82 -7.65
N TYR A 24 6.53 10.80 -8.15
CA TYR A 24 6.75 12.07 -7.45
C TYR A 24 6.09 13.18 -8.27
N SER A 25 5.41 14.09 -7.57
CA SER A 25 4.80 15.27 -8.20
C SER A 25 5.32 16.53 -7.52
N GLU A 26 6.10 17.33 -8.26
CA GLU A 26 6.58 18.63 -7.80
C GLU A 26 5.42 19.58 -7.48
N LYS A 27 4.40 19.62 -8.33
CA LYS A 27 3.22 20.50 -8.18
C LYS A 27 2.51 20.29 -6.85
N HIS A 28 2.39 19.04 -6.40
CA HIS A 28 1.73 18.68 -5.15
C HIS A 28 2.73 18.37 -4.02
N ASN A 29 4.03 18.48 -4.30
CA ASN A 29 5.14 18.12 -3.43
C ASN A 29 4.91 16.83 -2.63
N ASN A 30 4.58 15.73 -3.32
CA ASN A 30 4.28 14.45 -2.69
C ASN A 30 4.89 13.28 -3.45
N ILE A 31 5.12 12.19 -2.72
CA ILE A 31 5.43 10.88 -3.30
C ILE A 31 4.19 10.01 -3.14
N GLU A 32 3.70 9.49 -4.25
CA GLU A 32 2.59 8.56 -4.33
C GLU A 32 3.13 7.15 -4.64
N ILE A 33 2.60 6.16 -3.94
CA ILE A 33 2.82 4.74 -4.20
C ILE A 33 1.47 4.12 -4.52
N ILE A 34 1.36 3.46 -5.66
CA ILE A 34 0.20 2.64 -6.01
C ILE A 34 0.65 1.18 -5.96
N PHE A 35 -0.05 0.40 -5.13
CA PHE A 35 0.14 -1.04 -4.97
C PHE A 35 -1.13 -1.74 -5.46
N GLU A 36 -1.05 -2.33 -6.65
CA GLU A 36 -2.17 -2.99 -7.31
C GLU A 36 -2.00 -4.51 -7.26
N THR A 37 -3.08 -5.23 -6.93
CA THR A 37 -3.14 -6.69 -6.96
C THR A 37 -4.43 -7.15 -7.61
N TYR A 38 -4.44 -8.37 -8.14
CA TYR A 38 -5.60 -8.94 -8.83
C TYR A 38 -6.18 -10.12 -8.03
N GLY A 39 -7.46 -10.38 -8.22
CA GLY A 39 -8.16 -11.51 -7.61
C GLY A 39 -9.20 -11.04 -6.59
N LYS A 40 -9.36 -11.78 -5.49
CA LYS A 40 -10.36 -11.49 -4.45
C LYS A 40 -10.11 -10.12 -3.83
N GLU A 41 -11.18 -9.45 -3.41
CA GLU A 41 -11.08 -8.21 -2.62
C GLU A 41 -10.18 -8.42 -1.40
N LEU A 42 -9.13 -7.61 -1.32
CA LEU A 42 -8.15 -7.66 -0.24
C LEU A 42 -7.54 -6.27 0.00
N ASN A 43 -7.98 -5.63 1.06
CA ASN A 43 -7.29 -4.47 1.62
C ASN A 43 -6.24 -4.97 2.62
N ILE A 44 -4.97 -5.02 2.19
CA ILE A 44 -3.89 -5.59 3.00
C ILE A 44 -3.64 -4.85 4.31
N ILE A 45 -4.04 -3.57 4.41
CA ILE A 45 -3.89 -2.75 5.62
C ILE A 45 -4.98 -3.08 6.64
N GLU A 46 -6.21 -3.33 6.18
CA GLU A 46 -7.36 -3.66 7.05
C GLU A 46 -7.39 -5.14 7.45
N ASN A 47 -6.83 -6.03 6.62
CA ASN A 47 -6.74 -7.46 6.91
C ASN A 47 -5.50 -7.85 7.71
N ALA A 48 -4.66 -6.88 8.09
CA ALA A 48 -3.49 -7.14 8.91
C ALA A 48 -3.85 -7.46 10.36
N GLU A 49 -2.97 -8.17 11.05
CA GLU A 49 -3.09 -8.40 12.49
C GLU A 49 -3.05 -7.06 13.26
N PRO A 50 -3.76 -6.94 14.40
CA PRO A 50 -3.85 -5.69 15.15
C PRO A 50 -2.50 -5.07 15.54
N ASP A 51 -1.49 -5.90 15.81
CA ASP A 51 -0.15 -5.50 16.25
C ASP A 51 0.92 -5.64 15.14
N ASP A 52 0.50 -5.66 13.87
CA ASP A 52 1.43 -5.78 12.74
C ASP A 52 2.36 -4.55 12.65
N ILE A 53 3.65 -4.79 12.90
CA ILE A 53 4.70 -3.75 12.89
C ILE A 53 4.83 -3.11 11.50
N GLY A 54 4.67 -3.89 10.42
CA GLY A 54 4.74 -3.39 9.06
C GLY A 54 3.63 -2.36 8.79
N VAL A 55 2.41 -2.66 9.22
CA VAL A 55 1.29 -1.71 9.14
C VAL A 55 1.53 -0.45 9.98
N MET A 56 2.09 -0.59 11.19
CA MET A 56 2.46 0.57 12.01
C MET A 56 3.49 1.45 11.29
N ILE A 57 4.52 0.86 10.67
CA ILE A 57 5.53 1.60 9.90
C ILE A 57 4.90 2.29 8.69
N ILE A 58 4.06 1.60 7.92
CA ILE A 58 3.35 2.16 6.76
C ILE A 58 2.55 3.39 7.20
N LYS A 59 1.63 3.24 8.17
CA LYS A 59 0.78 4.33 8.67
C LYS A 59 1.60 5.50 9.20
N ASN A 60 2.72 5.24 9.87
CA ASN A 60 3.58 6.31 10.39
C ASN A 60 4.26 7.12 9.29
N LYS A 61 4.61 6.50 8.16
CA LYS A 61 5.32 7.15 7.05
C LYS A 61 4.40 7.73 5.97
N THR A 62 3.11 7.42 6.01
CA THR A 62 2.12 7.92 5.04
C THR A 62 1.24 9.01 5.63
N GLU A 63 0.92 10.03 4.85
CA GLU A 63 -0.08 11.06 5.18
C GLU A 63 -1.50 10.56 4.93
N LYS A 64 -1.67 9.78 3.86
CA LYS A 64 -2.98 9.29 3.42
C LYS A 64 -2.81 7.89 2.82
N ILE A 65 -3.77 7.03 3.11
CA ILE A 65 -3.91 5.70 2.53
C ILE A 65 -5.34 5.60 2.00
N GLU A 66 -5.48 5.20 0.74
CA GLU A 66 -6.77 4.98 0.09
C GLU A 66 -6.82 3.58 -0.48
N PHE A 67 -7.92 2.87 -0.24
CA PHE A 67 -8.19 1.60 -0.86
C PHE A 67 -9.37 1.76 -1.82
N GLU A 68 -9.20 1.24 -3.03
CA GLU A 68 -10.25 1.15 -4.02
C GLU A 68 -10.28 -0.24 -4.63
N ARG A 69 -11.49 -0.76 -4.82
CA ARG A 69 -11.75 -1.98 -5.56
C ARG A 69 -12.37 -1.63 -6.90
N LYS A 70 -11.76 -2.09 -8.00
CA LYS A 70 -12.30 -1.96 -9.37
C LYS A 70 -12.25 -3.31 -10.06
N GLU A 71 -13.43 -3.89 -10.36
CA GLU A 71 -13.56 -5.20 -11.00
C GLU A 71 -12.79 -6.31 -10.25
N ASP A 72 -11.73 -6.85 -10.86
CA ASP A 72 -10.85 -7.86 -10.31
C ASP A 72 -9.59 -7.28 -9.62
N LYS A 73 -9.44 -5.95 -9.58
CA LYS A 73 -8.27 -5.24 -9.06
C LYS A 73 -8.50 -4.60 -7.69
N ASN A 74 -7.56 -4.84 -6.78
CA ASN A 74 -7.39 -4.13 -5.53
C ASN A 74 -6.31 -3.07 -5.71
N MET A 75 -6.61 -1.81 -5.42
CA MET A 75 -5.66 -0.72 -5.53
C MET A 75 -5.50 -0.04 -4.17
N LEU A 76 -4.29 -0.09 -3.63
CA LEU A 76 -3.90 0.65 -2.44
C LEU A 76 -3.01 1.82 -2.84
N THR A 77 -3.50 3.05 -2.64
CA THR A 77 -2.77 4.28 -2.92
C THR A 77 -2.25 4.86 -1.62
N LEU A 78 -0.95 5.12 -1.52
CA LEU A 78 -0.29 5.67 -0.34
C LEU A 78 0.42 6.97 -0.72
N TYR A 79 0.17 8.03 0.05
CA TYR A 79 0.86 9.30 -0.09
C TYR A 79 1.85 9.44 1.07
N LEU A 80 3.14 9.61 0.77
CA LEU A 80 4.19 9.66 1.78
C LEU A 80 4.29 11.02 2.45
N LYS A 81 4.64 10.99 3.74
CA LYS A 81 5.06 12.19 4.48
C LYS A 81 6.38 12.69 3.93
N MET A 82 6.38 13.94 3.49
CA MET A 82 7.61 14.64 3.12
C MET A 82 8.14 15.32 4.39
N ASN A 83 9.26 14.83 4.92
CA ASN A 83 9.95 15.53 5.99
C ASN A 83 10.48 16.86 5.44
N LYS A 84 10.06 17.97 6.04
CA LYS A 84 10.66 19.29 5.80
C LYS A 84 12.01 19.41 6.48
#